data_AF-A0A6F8TL60-F1
#
_entry.id   AF-A0A6F8TL60-F1
#
_cell.length_a   1.000
_cell.length_b   1.000
_cell.length_c   1.000
_cell.angle_alpha   90.00
_cell.angle_beta   90.00
_cell.angle_gamma   90.00
#
_symmetry.space_group_name_H-M   'P 1'
#
loop_
_entity.id
_entity.type
_entity.pdbx_description
1 polymer ?
#
loop_
_entity_poly.entity_id
_entity_poly.type
_entity_poly.pdbx_seq_one_letter_code
_entity_poly.pdbx_strand_id
1 'polypeptide(L)'
;MLFKIDVSRRALDVEQAKSDLAKAKAAYAQAQAGLAQAKANLIKSSTNIKLAEKNANRYSNLMDGAISKQEQDQVFATRDQSHAEHEQLQAAIQQAEATIKQQQALVEAATSNLHLAELNMHRAAVVAPADGTLSNFDLRPGNYVQVGQAVAALLDRKQLYVVGYFEETKLDRIHIGDEATVQLMGDRQKIKGHVQGIASGIEDRERSSSSKLLANVNPTFSWVRLAQRVPVKIVLDEAPKNELAFVSGRTATVHIIEK
;
A
#
# COMPACT_ATOMS: atom_id res chain seq x y z
N MET A 1 -3.14 -11.06 19.14
CA MET A 1 -3.50 -11.72 17.86
C MET A 1 -4.94 -12.20 17.99
N LEU A 2 -5.82 -11.88 17.03
CA LEU A 2 -7.25 -12.22 17.09
C LEU A 2 -7.54 -13.56 16.40
N PHE A 3 -7.19 -13.70 15.12
CA PHE A 3 -7.34 -14.94 14.37
C PHE A 3 -6.35 -15.01 13.19
N LYS A 4 -6.21 -16.19 12.60
CA LYS A 4 -5.35 -16.45 11.43
C LYS A 4 -6.19 -16.94 10.26
N ILE A 5 -5.84 -16.52 9.05
CA ILE A 5 -6.53 -16.88 7.81
C ILE A 5 -5.56 -17.68 6.93
N ASP A 6 -5.81 -18.98 6.76
CA ASP A 6 -5.11 -19.86 5.79
C ASP A 6 -3.58 -19.60 5.64
N VAL A 7 -2.88 -19.63 6.78
CA VAL A 7 -1.44 -19.32 6.85
C VAL A 7 -0.59 -20.30 6.05
N SER A 8 -1.01 -21.56 5.92
CA SER A 8 -0.28 -22.58 5.16
C SER A 8 -0.24 -22.24 3.67
N ARG A 9 -1.37 -21.81 3.10
CA ARG A 9 -1.42 -21.37 1.70
C ARG A 9 -0.60 -20.12 1.47
N ARG A 10 -0.66 -19.15 2.39
CA ARG A 10 0.14 -17.92 2.30
C ARG A 10 1.64 -18.17 2.43
N ALA A 11 2.06 -19.14 3.25
CA ALA A 11 3.45 -19.56 3.31
C ALA A 11 3.93 -20.17 1.99
N LEU A 12 3.07 -20.96 1.32
CA LEU A 12 3.35 -21.51 0.00
C LEU A 12 3.50 -20.41 -1.07
N ASP A 13 2.64 -19.39 -1.04
CA ASP A 13 2.73 -18.22 -1.94
C ASP A 13 4.10 -17.51 -1.80
N VAL A 14 4.61 -17.38 -0.56
CA VAL A 14 5.92 -16.78 -0.28
C VAL A 14 7.06 -17.66 -0.82
N GLU A 15 7.01 -18.97 -0.60
CA GLU A 15 8.04 -19.89 -1.11
C GLU A 15 8.06 -19.93 -2.65
N GLN A 16 6.90 -19.85 -3.29
CA GLN A 16 6.80 -19.73 -4.74
C GLN A 16 7.44 -18.42 -5.23
N ALA A 17 7.13 -17.28 -4.60
CA ALA A 17 7.71 -15.99 -4.96
C ALA A 17 9.24 -15.94 -4.76
N LYS A 18 9.76 -16.58 -3.69
CA LYS A 18 11.21 -16.74 -3.49
C LYS A 18 11.85 -17.56 -4.60
N SER A 19 11.20 -18.65 -5.01
CA SER A 19 11.67 -19.51 -6.10
C SER A 19 11.73 -18.74 -7.42
N ASP A 20 10.74 -17.91 -7.71
CA ASP A 20 10.70 -17.10 -8.93
C ASP A 20 11.74 -15.96 -8.90
N LEU A 21 12.00 -15.36 -7.73
CA LEU A 21 13.13 -14.45 -7.55
C LEU A 21 14.48 -15.15 -7.80
N ALA A 22 14.65 -16.38 -7.32
CA ALA A 22 15.87 -17.15 -7.56
C ALA A 22 16.09 -17.43 -9.05
N LYS A 23 15.02 -17.80 -9.79
CA LYS A 23 15.08 -17.95 -11.26
C LYS A 23 15.45 -16.66 -11.97
N ALA A 24 14.85 -15.53 -11.58
CA ALA A 24 15.16 -14.22 -12.16
C ALA A 24 16.63 -13.82 -11.91
N LYS A 25 17.15 -14.05 -10.69
CA LYS A 25 18.55 -13.81 -10.36
C LYS A 25 19.50 -14.70 -11.16
N ALA A 26 19.16 -15.97 -11.34
CA ALA A 26 19.95 -16.89 -12.16
C ALA A 26 20.00 -16.43 -13.63
N ALA A 27 18.88 -16.00 -14.21
CA ALA A 27 18.82 -15.44 -15.56
C ALA A 27 19.65 -14.15 -15.69
N TYR A 28 19.61 -13.28 -14.67
CA TYR A 28 20.47 -12.08 -14.62
C TYR A 28 21.96 -12.43 -14.58
N ALA A 29 22.36 -13.40 -13.75
CA ALA A 29 23.75 -13.88 -13.70
C ALA A 29 24.20 -14.49 -15.04
N GLN A 30 23.33 -15.23 -15.72
CA GLN A 30 23.59 -15.76 -17.06
C GLN A 30 23.79 -14.63 -18.09
N ALA A 31 22.97 -13.58 -18.05
CA ALA A 31 23.12 -12.42 -18.91
C ALA A 31 24.45 -11.66 -18.65
N GLN A 32 24.86 -11.55 -17.39
CA GLN A 32 26.17 -10.99 -17.03
C GLN A 32 27.33 -11.81 -17.59
N ALA A 33 27.25 -13.14 -17.49
CA ALA A 33 28.25 -14.03 -18.07
C ALA A 33 28.32 -13.88 -19.61
N GLY A 34 27.18 -13.74 -20.27
CA GLY A 34 27.10 -13.44 -21.72
C GLY A 34 27.77 -12.12 -22.10
N LEU A 35 27.58 -11.06 -21.32
CA LEU A 35 28.29 -9.78 -21.53
C LEU A 35 29.80 -9.93 -21.34
N ALA A 36 30.24 -10.70 -20.33
CA ALA A 36 31.67 -10.95 -20.11
C ALA A 36 32.30 -11.65 -21.32
N GLN A 37 31.61 -12.63 -21.91
CA GLN A 37 32.03 -13.30 -23.12
C GLN A 37 32.07 -12.35 -24.34
N ALA A 38 31.03 -11.50 -24.51
CA ALA A 38 31.00 -10.51 -25.59
C ALA A 38 32.17 -9.52 -25.48
N LYS A 39 32.49 -9.05 -24.26
CA LYS A 39 33.66 -8.20 -23.99
C LYS A 39 34.98 -8.88 -24.31
N ALA A 40 35.14 -10.16 -23.96
CA ALA A 40 36.33 -10.94 -24.30
C ALA A 40 36.51 -11.06 -25.83
N ASN A 41 35.42 -11.30 -26.56
CA ASN A 41 35.46 -11.35 -28.03
C ASN A 41 35.82 -10.00 -28.64
N LEU A 42 35.32 -8.88 -28.10
CA LEU A 42 35.70 -7.53 -28.55
C LEU A 42 37.20 -7.27 -28.35
N ILE A 43 37.76 -7.68 -27.21
CA ILE A 43 39.21 -7.55 -26.95
C ILE A 43 40.00 -8.33 -28.01
N LYS A 44 39.62 -9.58 -28.30
CA LYS A 44 40.26 -10.38 -29.36
C LYS A 44 40.15 -9.69 -30.73
N SER A 45 38.97 -9.19 -31.09
CA SER A 45 38.77 -8.45 -32.34
C SER A 45 39.60 -7.17 -32.40
N SER A 46 39.75 -6.43 -31.30
CA SER A 46 40.58 -5.23 -31.24
C SER A 46 42.06 -5.52 -31.52
N THR A 47 42.56 -6.70 -31.11
CA THR A 47 43.92 -7.14 -31.45
C THR A 47 44.05 -7.53 -32.92
N ASN A 48 43.02 -8.13 -33.51
CA ASN A 48 42.99 -8.48 -34.93
C ASN A 48 42.98 -7.23 -35.82
N ILE A 49 42.17 -6.22 -35.49
CA ILE A 49 42.19 -4.92 -36.19
C ILE A 49 43.58 -4.30 -36.14
N LYS A 50 44.19 -4.19 -34.96
CA LYS A 50 45.53 -3.59 -34.81
C LYS A 50 46.57 -4.31 -35.68
N LEU A 51 46.46 -5.63 -35.81
CA LEU A 51 47.33 -6.41 -36.70
C LEU A 51 47.03 -6.12 -38.17
N ALA A 52 45.76 -6.11 -38.57
CA ALA A 52 45.32 -5.85 -39.94
C ALA A 52 45.68 -4.42 -40.40
N GLU A 53 45.50 -3.41 -39.54
CA GLU A 53 45.91 -2.03 -39.77
C GLU A 53 47.43 -1.91 -39.93
N LYS A 54 48.21 -2.53 -39.03
CA LYS A 54 49.68 -2.54 -39.14
C LYS A 54 50.15 -3.21 -40.43
N ASN A 55 49.50 -4.28 -40.85
CA ASN A 55 49.80 -4.93 -42.12
C ASN A 55 49.44 -3.97 -43.28
N ALA A 56 48.22 -3.44 -43.34
CA ALA A 56 47.81 -2.49 -44.39
C ALA A 56 48.77 -1.29 -44.52
N ASN A 57 49.19 -0.69 -43.40
CA ASN A 57 50.15 0.42 -43.40
C ASN A 57 51.55 -0.02 -43.85
N ARG A 58 51.98 -1.25 -43.54
CA ARG A 58 53.24 -1.80 -44.03
C ARG A 58 53.20 -1.91 -45.55
N TYR A 59 52.14 -2.51 -46.10
CA TYR A 59 51.96 -2.70 -47.54
C TYR A 59 51.77 -1.37 -48.29
N SER A 60 51.18 -0.33 -47.67
CA SER A 60 51.09 0.99 -48.30
C SER A 60 52.44 1.72 -48.40
N ASN A 61 53.35 1.47 -47.46
CA ASN A 61 54.67 2.12 -47.40
C ASN A 61 55.74 1.42 -48.26
N LEU A 62 55.46 0.20 -48.74
CA LEU A 62 56.27 -0.49 -49.74
C LEU A 62 55.91 0.06 -51.13
N MET A 63 56.58 1.14 -51.58
CA MET A 63 56.41 1.66 -52.95
C MET A 63 57.52 1.19 -53.91
N ASP A 64 57.05 0.91 -55.13
CA ASP A 64 57.67 0.48 -56.39
C ASP A 64 58.30 -0.93 -56.50
N GLY A 65 57.50 -1.85 -57.05
CA GLY A 65 57.94 -3.09 -57.71
C GLY A 65 57.97 -4.35 -56.85
N ALA A 66 57.77 -4.26 -55.54
CA ALA A 66 57.98 -5.38 -54.61
C ALA A 66 56.76 -6.30 -54.39
N ILE A 67 55.54 -5.88 -54.74
CA ILE A 67 54.28 -6.59 -54.42
C ILE A 67 53.24 -6.41 -55.53
N SER A 68 52.36 -7.40 -55.71
CA SER A 68 51.30 -7.35 -56.72
C SER A 68 50.08 -6.52 -56.26
N LYS A 69 49.35 -5.93 -57.20
CA LYS A 69 48.09 -5.22 -56.92
C LYS A 69 47.06 -6.11 -56.23
N GLN A 70 46.98 -7.39 -56.62
CA GLN A 70 46.05 -8.36 -56.02
C GLN A 70 46.33 -8.60 -54.53
N GLU A 71 47.61 -8.69 -54.14
CA GLU A 71 47.99 -8.85 -52.73
C GLU A 71 47.66 -7.61 -51.91
N GLN A 72 47.85 -6.42 -52.49
CA GLN A 72 47.48 -5.16 -51.86
C GLN A 72 45.97 -5.08 -51.60
N ASP A 73 45.15 -5.39 -52.60
CA ASP A 73 43.69 -5.41 -52.48
C ASP A 73 43.23 -6.42 -51.41
N GLN A 74 43.87 -7.60 -51.34
CA GLN A 74 43.56 -8.62 -50.35
C GLN A 74 43.82 -8.15 -48.91
N VAL A 75 44.91 -7.41 -48.67
CA VAL A 75 45.25 -6.88 -47.35
C VAL A 75 44.25 -5.79 -46.93
N PHE A 76 43.89 -4.88 -47.85
CA PHE A 76 42.87 -3.86 -47.57
C PHE A 76 41.49 -4.49 -47.31
N ALA A 77 41.08 -5.48 -48.09
CA ALA A 77 39.84 -6.22 -47.85
C ALA A 77 39.85 -6.90 -46.48
N THR A 78 40.97 -7.48 -46.05
CA THR A 78 41.12 -8.11 -44.73
C THR A 78 41.01 -7.09 -43.59
N ARG A 79 41.58 -5.89 -43.77
CA ARG A 79 41.43 -4.77 -42.82
C ARG A 79 39.97 -4.36 -42.69
N ASP A 80 39.30 -4.13 -43.82
CA ASP A 80 37.90 -3.68 -43.84
C ASP A 80 36.96 -4.73 -43.23
N GLN A 81 37.21 -6.01 -43.52
CA GLN A 81 36.53 -7.13 -42.87
C GLN A 81 36.73 -7.13 -41.34
N SER A 82 37.96 -6.87 -40.87
CA SER A 82 38.26 -6.81 -39.42
C SER A 82 37.56 -5.64 -38.74
N HIS A 83 37.47 -4.47 -39.40
CA HIS A 83 36.69 -3.34 -38.90
C HIS A 83 35.19 -3.67 -38.79
N ALA A 84 34.61 -4.27 -39.83
CA ALA A 84 33.21 -4.67 -39.82
C ALA A 84 32.92 -5.69 -38.70
N GLU A 85 33.80 -6.67 -38.49
CA GLU A 85 33.65 -7.66 -37.42
C GLU A 85 33.71 -7.00 -36.02
N HIS A 86 34.57 -6.00 -35.83
CA HIS A 86 34.64 -5.27 -34.56
C HIS A 86 33.40 -4.43 -34.29
N GLU A 87 32.91 -3.72 -35.29
CA GLU A 87 31.68 -2.94 -35.17
C GLU A 87 30.49 -3.86 -34.83
N GLN A 88 30.41 -5.03 -35.46
CA GLN A 88 29.42 -6.06 -35.13
C GLN A 88 29.54 -6.53 -33.66
N LEU A 89 30.75 -6.77 -33.16
CA LEU A 89 30.98 -7.17 -31.78
C LEU A 89 30.67 -6.04 -30.78
N GLN A 90 30.92 -4.79 -31.16
CA GLN A 90 30.54 -3.63 -30.36
C GLN A 90 29.01 -3.51 -30.26
N ALA A 91 28.30 -3.73 -31.36
CA ALA A 91 26.83 -3.81 -31.35
C ALA A 91 26.33 -4.98 -30.50
N ALA A 92 26.99 -6.13 -30.54
CA ALA A 92 26.65 -7.27 -29.68
C ALA A 92 26.80 -6.97 -28.19
N ILE A 93 27.79 -6.16 -27.79
CA ILE A 93 27.92 -5.68 -26.41
C ILE A 93 26.75 -4.77 -26.03
N GLN A 94 26.37 -3.82 -26.89
CA GLN A 94 25.22 -2.95 -26.64
C GLN A 94 23.93 -3.76 -26.46
N GLN A 95 23.75 -4.81 -27.27
CA GLN A 95 22.63 -5.75 -27.12
C GLN A 95 22.68 -6.52 -25.80
N ALA A 96 23.85 -7.03 -25.41
CA ALA A 96 24.03 -7.74 -24.14
C ALA A 96 23.79 -6.82 -22.92
N GLU A 97 24.22 -5.56 -22.98
CA GLU A 97 23.94 -4.56 -21.95
C GLU A 97 22.44 -4.25 -21.84
N ALA A 98 21.75 -4.16 -22.98
CA ALA A 98 20.29 -4.02 -23.00
C ALA A 98 19.59 -5.25 -22.38
N THR A 99 20.06 -6.47 -22.67
CA THR A 99 19.55 -7.70 -22.04
C THR A 99 19.77 -7.70 -20.53
N ILE A 100 20.93 -7.26 -20.03
CA ILE A 100 21.18 -7.14 -18.59
C ILE A 100 20.20 -6.17 -17.94
N LYS A 101 19.96 -5.00 -18.54
CA LYS A 101 18.97 -4.04 -18.03
C LYS A 101 17.57 -4.65 -17.97
N GLN A 102 17.17 -5.40 -19.00
CA GLN A 102 15.91 -6.14 -19.01
C GLN A 102 15.83 -7.17 -17.89
N GLN A 103 16.86 -8.00 -17.71
CA GLN A 103 16.90 -9.01 -16.65
C GLN A 103 16.93 -8.38 -15.25
N GLN A 104 17.58 -7.24 -15.09
CA GLN A 104 17.57 -6.48 -13.83
C GLN A 104 16.16 -6.01 -13.48
N ALA A 105 15.41 -5.49 -14.46
CA ALA A 105 14.01 -5.11 -14.27
C ALA A 105 13.12 -6.31 -13.89
N LEU A 106 13.39 -7.50 -14.44
CA LEU A 106 12.69 -8.74 -14.06
C LEU A 106 13.03 -9.18 -12.63
N VAL A 107 14.28 -9.02 -12.19
CA VAL A 107 14.66 -9.26 -10.78
C VAL A 107 13.90 -8.30 -9.86
N GLU A 108 13.83 -7.01 -10.21
CA GLU A 108 13.09 -6.02 -9.42
C GLU A 108 11.59 -6.35 -9.34
N ALA A 109 10.97 -6.72 -10.46
CA ALA A 109 9.58 -7.19 -10.49
C ALA A 109 9.37 -8.42 -9.59
N ALA A 110 10.28 -9.41 -9.64
CA ALA A 110 10.20 -10.59 -8.79
C ALA A 110 10.40 -10.25 -7.30
N THR A 111 11.27 -9.29 -6.96
CA THR A 111 11.42 -8.81 -5.57
C THR A 111 10.14 -8.14 -5.06
N SER A 112 9.49 -7.32 -5.89
CA SER A 112 8.21 -6.68 -5.54
C SER A 112 7.11 -7.71 -5.28
N ASN A 113 7.04 -8.75 -6.13
CA ASN A 113 6.11 -9.87 -5.93
C ASN A 113 6.37 -10.65 -4.63
N LEU A 114 7.64 -10.84 -4.26
CA LEU A 114 8.00 -11.44 -2.97
C LEU A 114 7.53 -10.57 -1.80
N HIS A 115 7.80 -9.27 -1.83
CA HIS A 115 7.33 -8.34 -0.78
C HIS A 115 5.80 -8.34 -0.66
N LEU A 116 5.08 -8.42 -1.78
CA LEU A 116 3.62 -8.53 -1.77
C LEU A 116 3.15 -9.84 -1.12
N ALA A 117 3.79 -10.96 -1.44
CA ALA A 117 3.49 -12.26 -0.82
C ALA A 117 3.76 -12.25 0.69
N GLU A 118 4.88 -11.67 1.12
CA GLU A 118 5.24 -11.52 2.54
C GLU A 118 4.24 -10.60 3.28
N LEU A 119 3.84 -9.49 2.66
CA LEU A 119 2.82 -8.60 3.22
C LEU A 119 1.48 -9.32 3.39
N ASN A 120 1.08 -10.12 2.40
CA ASN A 120 -0.14 -10.91 2.47
C ASN A 120 -0.07 -11.99 3.56
N MET A 121 1.10 -12.62 3.74
CA MET A 121 1.34 -13.57 4.84
C MET A 121 1.27 -12.89 6.21
N HIS A 122 1.86 -11.71 6.35
CA HIS A 122 1.75 -10.93 7.59
C HIS A 122 0.28 -10.54 7.87
N ARG A 123 -0.45 -10.08 6.85
CA ARG A 123 -1.87 -9.70 6.95
C ARG A 123 -2.82 -10.88 7.14
N ALA A 124 -2.35 -12.12 6.94
CA ALA A 124 -3.10 -13.31 7.25
C ALA A 124 -3.31 -13.50 8.75
N ALA A 125 -2.43 -12.94 9.58
CA ALA A 125 -2.61 -12.85 11.03
C ALA A 125 -3.29 -11.52 11.39
N VAL A 126 -4.57 -11.58 11.71
CA VAL A 126 -5.33 -10.39 12.11
C VAL A 126 -5.03 -10.08 13.57
N VAL A 127 -4.54 -8.88 13.84
CA VAL A 127 -4.22 -8.37 15.18
C VAL A 127 -5.17 -7.24 15.55
N ALA A 128 -5.36 -7.03 16.86
CA ALA A 128 -6.15 -5.91 17.34
C ALA A 128 -5.34 -4.61 17.18
N PRO A 129 -5.91 -3.54 16.57
CA PRO A 129 -5.23 -2.25 16.45
C PRO A 129 -5.14 -1.47 17.77
N ALA A 130 -5.98 -1.79 18.75
CA ALA A 130 -6.03 -1.13 20.06
C ALA A 130 -6.45 -2.12 21.15
N ASP A 131 -6.25 -1.73 22.40
CA ASP A 131 -6.74 -2.46 23.57
C ASP A 131 -8.28 -2.30 23.66
N GLY A 132 -9.01 -3.40 23.68
CA GLY A 132 -10.46 -3.33 23.56
C GLY A 132 -11.20 -4.62 23.86
N THR A 133 -12.52 -4.55 23.76
CA THR A 133 -13.40 -5.72 23.83
C THR A 133 -13.93 -6.02 22.43
N LEU A 134 -13.79 -7.27 22.00
CA LEU A 134 -14.34 -7.73 20.72
C LEU A 134 -15.85 -8.01 20.88
N SER A 135 -16.66 -7.53 19.94
CA SER A 135 -18.10 -7.78 19.87
C SER A 135 -18.51 -8.27 18.47
N ASN A 136 -19.73 -8.81 18.38
CA ASN A 136 -20.31 -9.34 17.15
C ASN A 136 -19.46 -10.44 16.49
N PHE A 137 -19.08 -11.44 17.28
CA PHE A 137 -18.21 -12.53 16.86
C PHE A 137 -19.03 -13.71 16.31
N ASP A 138 -19.54 -13.58 15.09
CA ASP A 138 -20.17 -14.69 14.35
C ASP A 138 -19.14 -15.58 13.61
N LEU A 139 -17.85 -15.26 13.73
CA LEU A 139 -16.77 -15.96 13.07
C LEU A 139 -16.51 -17.32 13.74
N ARG A 140 -16.69 -18.41 12.98
CA ARG A 140 -16.33 -19.77 13.40
C ARG A 140 -15.17 -20.31 12.57
N PRO A 141 -14.33 -21.20 13.12
CA PRO A 141 -13.33 -21.91 12.33
C PRO A 141 -13.98 -22.60 11.13
N GLY A 142 -13.43 -22.39 9.93
CA GLY A 142 -13.99 -22.89 8.67
C GLY A 142 -14.83 -21.87 7.89
N ASN A 143 -15.21 -20.73 8.49
CA ASN A 143 -15.89 -19.67 7.76
C ASN A 143 -14.97 -19.06 6.69
N TYR A 144 -15.52 -18.84 5.50
CA TYR A 144 -14.84 -18.10 4.44
C TYR A 144 -15.07 -16.60 4.61
N VAL A 145 -14.00 -15.81 4.53
CA VAL A 145 -14.03 -14.36 4.71
C VAL A 145 -13.47 -13.68 3.47
N GLN A 146 -14.17 -12.65 2.98
CA GLN A 146 -13.72 -11.84 1.85
C GLN A 146 -13.07 -10.53 2.32
N VAL A 147 -12.19 -9.97 1.49
CA VAL A 147 -11.58 -8.67 1.77
C VAL A 147 -12.65 -7.58 1.79
N GLY A 148 -12.61 -6.72 2.81
CA GLY A 148 -13.57 -5.63 3.00
C GLY A 148 -14.85 -6.02 3.75
N GLN A 149 -15.07 -7.32 4.02
CA GLN A 149 -16.16 -7.76 4.90
C GLN A 149 -15.75 -7.61 6.37
N ALA A 150 -16.57 -6.90 7.14
CA ALA A 150 -16.38 -6.79 8.58
C ALA A 150 -16.76 -8.12 9.26
N VAL A 151 -15.83 -8.69 10.04
CA VAL A 151 -16.04 -9.99 10.73
C VAL A 151 -16.16 -9.88 12.25
N ALA A 152 -15.77 -8.74 12.81
CA ALA A 152 -15.88 -8.44 14.22
C ALA A 152 -15.81 -6.91 14.42
N ALA A 153 -16.39 -6.43 15.50
CA ALA A 153 -16.22 -5.06 15.95
C ALA A 153 -15.30 -5.04 17.18
N LEU A 154 -14.32 -4.15 17.19
CA LEU A 154 -13.46 -3.93 18.35
C LEU A 154 -13.86 -2.61 19.02
N LEU A 155 -14.27 -2.68 20.28
CA LEU A 155 -14.58 -1.52 21.09
C LEU A 155 -13.33 -1.10 21.86
N ASP A 156 -12.76 0.06 21.51
CA ASP A 156 -11.65 0.66 22.23
C ASP A 156 -12.13 1.15 23.61
N ARG A 157 -11.52 0.64 24.68
CA ARG A 157 -11.89 0.99 26.06
C ARG A 157 -11.48 2.41 26.44
N LYS A 158 -10.50 3.01 25.77
CA LYS A 158 -9.97 4.35 26.07
C LYS A 158 -10.79 5.47 25.42
N GLN A 159 -11.56 5.15 24.38
CA GLN A 159 -12.30 6.12 23.58
C GLN A 159 -13.82 6.08 23.85
N LEU A 160 -14.23 5.66 25.05
CA LEU A 160 -15.63 5.67 25.43
C LEU A 160 -16.14 7.10 25.62
N TYR A 161 -17.31 7.37 25.06
CA TYR A 161 -18.02 8.63 25.21
C TYR A 161 -19.52 8.35 25.38
N VAL A 162 -20.23 9.33 25.93
CA VAL A 162 -21.68 9.32 26.03
C VAL A 162 -22.23 10.44 25.16
N VAL A 163 -23.31 10.15 24.44
CA VAL A 163 -24.02 11.16 23.67
C VAL A 163 -25.32 11.48 24.39
N GLY A 164 -25.45 12.71 24.86
CA GLY A 164 -26.69 13.25 25.39
C GLY A 164 -27.49 13.93 24.28
N TYR A 165 -28.79 13.66 24.23
CA TYR A 165 -29.70 14.27 23.26
C TYR A 165 -30.48 15.39 23.93
N PHE A 166 -30.00 16.62 23.82
CA PHE A 166 -30.57 17.78 24.51
C PHE A 166 -31.58 18.51 23.64
N GLU A 167 -32.59 19.13 24.26
CA GLU A 167 -33.54 20.01 23.58
C GLU A 167 -32.80 21.20 22.95
N GLU A 168 -33.11 21.51 21.70
CA GLU A 168 -32.59 22.67 20.97
C GLU A 168 -32.75 23.98 21.76
N THR A 169 -33.87 24.13 22.47
CA THR A 169 -34.19 25.31 23.29
C THR A 169 -33.31 25.47 24.55
N LYS A 170 -32.48 24.48 24.88
CA LYS A 170 -31.59 24.48 26.06
C LYS A 170 -30.12 24.47 25.69
N LEU A 171 -29.79 24.53 24.38
CA LEU A 171 -28.41 24.49 23.91
C LEU A 171 -27.61 25.76 24.22
N ASP A 172 -28.30 26.89 24.38
CA ASP A 172 -27.71 28.17 24.78
C ASP A 172 -26.99 28.11 26.14
N ARG A 173 -27.33 27.11 26.96
CA ARG A 173 -26.74 26.88 28.28
C ARG A 173 -25.60 25.87 28.28
N ILE A 174 -25.32 25.23 27.14
CA ILE A 174 -24.32 24.17 27.04
C ILE A 174 -23.12 24.69 26.26
N HIS A 175 -21.96 24.74 26.92
CA HIS A 175 -20.70 25.16 26.34
C HIS A 175 -19.69 24.01 26.32
N ILE A 176 -18.74 24.10 25.39
CA ILE A 176 -17.63 23.15 25.32
C ILE A 176 -16.77 23.31 26.57
N GLY A 177 -16.47 22.20 27.24
CA GLY A 177 -15.72 22.16 28.49
C GLY A 177 -16.57 22.23 29.76
N ASP A 178 -17.89 22.34 29.66
CA ASP A 178 -18.77 22.29 30.84
C ASP A 178 -18.70 20.93 31.53
N GLU A 179 -18.72 20.94 32.86
CA GLU A 179 -18.71 19.72 33.66
C GLU A 179 -20.05 18.98 33.49
N ALA A 180 -19.96 17.67 33.31
CA ALA A 180 -21.11 16.81 33.16
C ALA A 180 -21.01 15.62 34.12
N THR A 181 -22.15 15.26 34.68
CA THR A 181 -22.31 14.04 35.45
C THR A 181 -23.12 13.04 34.65
N VAL A 182 -22.55 11.85 34.42
CA VAL A 182 -23.16 10.77 33.67
C VAL A 182 -23.54 9.65 34.63
N GLN A 183 -24.79 9.20 34.58
CA GLN A 183 -25.25 8.04 35.33
C GLN A 183 -25.79 6.99 34.35
N LEU A 184 -25.17 5.81 34.34
CA LEU A 184 -25.67 4.70 33.52
C LEU A 184 -26.99 4.17 34.09
N MET A 185 -27.93 3.85 33.22
CA MET A 185 -29.21 3.27 33.62
C MET A 185 -28.99 1.93 34.33
N GLY A 186 -29.52 1.81 35.54
CA GLY A 186 -29.31 0.64 36.41
C GLY A 186 -28.03 0.70 37.26
N ASP A 187 -27.21 1.75 37.14
CA ASP A 187 -26.08 2.01 38.04
C ASP A 187 -26.42 3.12 39.04
N ARG A 188 -25.86 3.01 40.25
CA ARG A 188 -25.97 4.02 41.32
C ARG A 188 -24.82 5.02 41.27
N GLN A 189 -23.71 4.66 40.62
CA GLN A 189 -22.54 5.53 40.53
C GLN A 189 -22.72 6.60 39.46
N LYS A 190 -22.31 7.81 39.83
CA LYS A 190 -22.22 8.97 38.95
C LYS A 190 -20.77 9.10 38.49
N ILE A 191 -20.55 9.22 37.19
CA ILE A 191 -19.24 9.34 36.56
C ILE A 191 -19.08 10.79 36.12
N LYS A 192 -17.92 11.37 36.42
CA LYS A 192 -17.57 12.72 35.97
C LYS A 192 -17.10 12.70 34.52
N GLY A 193 -17.48 13.72 33.78
CA GLY A 193 -17.05 13.96 32.42
C GLY A 193 -17.18 15.44 32.08
N HIS A 194 -16.88 15.76 30.83
CA HIS A 194 -17.03 17.12 30.31
C HIS A 194 -17.56 17.10 28.87
N VAL A 195 -18.17 18.20 28.48
CA VAL A 195 -18.66 18.41 27.10
C VAL A 195 -17.45 18.56 26.18
N GLN A 196 -17.23 17.59 25.29
CA GLN A 196 -16.18 17.68 24.27
C GLN A 196 -16.66 18.46 23.04
N GLY A 197 -17.92 18.29 22.66
CA GLY A 197 -18.44 18.93 21.46
C GLY A 197 -19.95 18.79 21.30
N ILE A 198 -20.51 19.71 20.52
CA ILE A 198 -21.93 19.78 20.18
C ILE A 198 -22.03 19.53 18.67
N ALA A 199 -22.96 18.68 18.23
CA ALA A 199 -23.14 18.39 16.82
C ALA A 199 -23.48 19.66 16.04
N SER A 200 -22.73 19.93 14.97
CA SER A 200 -22.92 21.13 14.13
C SER A 200 -24.05 20.99 13.10
N GLY A 201 -24.75 19.86 13.07
CA GLY A 201 -25.86 19.61 12.16
C GLY A 201 -26.72 18.44 12.63
N ILE A 202 -28.03 18.57 12.41
CA ILE A 202 -29.03 17.51 12.54
C ILE A 202 -29.70 17.30 11.19
N GLU A 203 -30.05 16.06 10.87
CA GLU A 203 -30.75 15.75 9.62
C GLU A 203 -32.19 16.25 9.69
N ASP A 204 -32.60 17.04 8.70
CA ASP A 204 -33.98 17.50 8.55
C ASP A 204 -34.82 16.40 7.89
N ARG A 205 -35.56 15.64 8.70
CA ARG A 205 -36.39 14.53 8.23
C ARG A 205 -37.58 14.96 7.38
N GLU A 206 -37.96 16.24 7.38
CA GLU A 206 -39.07 16.76 6.57
C GLU A 206 -38.61 17.22 5.18
N ARG A 207 -37.29 17.25 4.95
CA ARG A 207 -36.68 17.67 3.70
C ARG A 207 -35.92 16.50 3.06
N SER A 208 -36.44 16.01 1.94
CA SER A 208 -35.74 15.05 1.09
C SER A 208 -35.07 15.76 -0.08
N SER A 209 -33.97 15.19 -0.59
CA SER A 209 -33.33 15.67 -1.82
C SER A 209 -34.12 15.21 -3.05
N SER A 210 -34.56 16.14 -3.91
CA SER A 210 -35.11 15.76 -5.23
C SER A 210 -33.99 15.52 -6.25
N SER A 211 -34.28 14.78 -7.31
CA SER A 211 -33.34 14.48 -8.41
C SER A 211 -32.83 15.72 -9.15
N LYS A 212 -33.42 16.91 -8.94
CA LYS A 212 -33.02 18.19 -9.54
C LYS A 212 -32.25 19.11 -8.59
N LEU A 213 -31.67 18.59 -7.50
CA LEU A 213 -31.01 19.38 -6.42
C LEU A 213 -31.92 20.41 -5.74
N LEU A 214 -33.23 20.37 -6.01
CA LEU A 214 -34.22 21.20 -5.33
C LEU A 214 -34.67 20.51 -4.05
N ALA A 215 -34.98 21.31 -3.04
CA ALA A 215 -35.60 20.84 -1.81
C ALA A 215 -36.96 20.21 -2.11
N ASN A 216 -37.20 18.99 -1.64
CA ASN A 216 -38.53 18.41 -1.62
C ASN A 216 -38.97 18.29 -0.16
N VAL A 217 -39.81 19.24 0.26
CA VAL A 217 -40.26 19.37 1.64
C VAL A 217 -41.66 18.78 1.75
N ASN A 218 -41.89 17.91 2.72
CA ASN A 218 -43.21 17.33 2.95
C ASN A 218 -44.15 18.40 3.51
N PRO A 219 -45.31 18.69 2.88
CA PRO A 219 -46.23 19.72 3.38
C PRO A 219 -46.97 19.19 4.62
N THR A 220 -46.38 19.34 5.80
CA THR A 220 -47.01 18.99 7.08
C THR A 220 -47.65 20.22 7.74
N PHE A 221 -48.95 20.18 8.01
CA PHE A 221 -49.69 21.21 8.76
C PHE A 221 -49.60 21.01 10.28
N SER A 222 -48.40 20.77 10.81
CA SER A 222 -48.17 20.70 12.26
C SER A 222 -47.84 22.10 12.81
N TRP A 223 -48.86 22.79 13.34
CA TRP A 223 -48.70 24.07 14.04
C TRP A 223 -48.05 23.91 15.43
N VAL A 224 -47.94 22.67 15.93
CA VAL A 224 -47.13 22.32 17.10
C VAL A 224 -45.83 21.68 16.60
N ARG A 225 -44.70 22.34 16.87
CA ARG A 225 -43.36 21.76 16.65
C ARG A 225 -42.71 21.45 17.99
N LEU A 226 -42.20 20.23 18.13
CA LEU A 226 -41.35 19.86 19.25
C LEU A 226 -39.92 20.32 18.96
N ALA A 227 -39.20 20.74 20.01
CA ALA A 227 -37.79 21.07 19.88
C ALA A 227 -37.00 19.84 19.38
N GLN A 228 -36.08 20.07 18.45
CA GLN A 228 -35.20 19.01 17.98
C GLN A 228 -34.25 18.57 19.10
N ARG A 229 -33.75 17.34 19.00
CA ARG A 229 -32.78 16.80 19.92
C ARG A 229 -31.39 16.89 19.30
N VAL A 230 -30.55 17.75 19.84
CA VAL A 230 -29.18 17.95 19.33
C VAL A 230 -28.21 17.05 20.11
N PRO A 231 -27.43 16.21 19.42
CA PRO A 231 -26.42 15.37 20.05
C PRO A 231 -25.28 16.22 20.66
N VAL A 232 -25.04 16.05 21.95
CA VAL A 232 -23.89 16.60 22.68
C VAL A 232 -23.01 15.45 23.12
N LYS A 233 -21.74 15.48 22.74
CA LYS A 233 -20.75 14.45 23.07
C LYS A 233 -20.08 14.80 24.40
N ILE A 234 -20.21 13.89 25.37
CA ILE A 234 -19.56 13.96 26.68
C ILE A 234 -18.47 12.89 26.75
N VAL A 235 -17.26 13.31 27.08
CA VAL A 235 -16.14 12.40 27.39
C VAL A 235 -16.09 12.17 28.88
N LEU A 236 -15.79 10.94 29.29
CA LEU A 236 -15.68 10.57 30.70
C LEU A 236 -14.26 10.86 31.19
N ASP A 237 -14.12 11.61 32.28
CA ASP A 237 -12.83 11.95 32.89
C ASP A 237 -12.30 10.80 33.76
N GLU A 238 -13.22 10.05 34.35
CA GLU A 238 -12.92 8.90 35.19
C GLU A 238 -13.34 7.60 34.50
N ALA A 239 -12.44 6.62 34.48
CA ALA A 239 -12.79 5.30 33.99
C ALA A 239 -13.86 4.68 34.93
N PRO A 240 -14.98 4.18 34.38
CA PRO A 240 -16.00 3.56 35.21
C PRO A 240 -15.44 2.35 35.95
N LYS A 241 -15.71 2.26 37.25
CA LYS A 241 -15.23 1.17 38.12
C LYS A 241 -15.95 -0.16 37.87
N ASN A 242 -17.04 -0.13 37.10
CA ASN A 242 -17.89 -1.28 36.78
C ASN A 242 -17.59 -1.80 35.37
N GLU A 243 -17.32 -3.10 35.23
CA GLU A 243 -17.06 -3.73 33.92
C GLU A 243 -18.27 -3.64 32.97
N LEU A 244 -19.49 -3.55 33.50
CA LEU A 244 -20.71 -3.38 32.70
C LEU A 244 -20.84 -1.99 32.06
N ALA A 245 -20.02 -1.02 32.45
CA ALA A 245 -20.01 0.31 31.85
C ALA A 245 -19.41 0.32 30.43
N PHE A 246 -18.67 -0.74 30.05
CA PHE A 246 -18.03 -0.86 28.75
C PHE A 246 -18.95 -1.45 27.66
N VAL A 247 -20.22 -1.71 27.98
CA VAL A 247 -21.23 -2.16 26.99
C VAL A 247 -21.71 -0.95 26.19
N SER A 248 -21.27 -0.86 24.93
CA SER A 248 -21.75 0.18 24.01
C SER A 248 -23.25 0.04 23.74
N GLY A 249 -23.95 1.17 23.68
CA GLY A 249 -25.40 1.24 23.46
C GLY A 249 -26.26 1.29 24.73
N ARG A 250 -25.65 1.31 25.94
CA ARG A 250 -26.42 1.50 27.18
C ARG A 250 -27.02 2.90 27.27
N THR A 251 -28.23 2.96 27.81
CA THR A 251 -28.88 4.22 28.16
C THR A 251 -28.18 4.85 29.36
N ALA A 252 -27.96 6.16 29.29
CA ALA A 252 -27.39 6.97 30.36
C ALA A 252 -28.22 8.23 30.57
N THR A 253 -28.28 8.70 31.81
CA THR A 253 -28.77 10.03 32.15
C THR A 253 -27.57 10.96 32.28
N VAL A 254 -27.61 12.07 31.54
CA VAL A 254 -26.56 13.09 31.58
C VAL A 254 -27.13 14.34 32.24
N HIS A 255 -26.39 14.89 33.19
CA HIS A 255 -26.67 16.18 33.80
C HIS A 255 -25.47 17.10 33.59
N ILE A 256 -25.64 18.18 32.84
CA ILE A 256 -24.62 19.20 32.62
C ILE A 256 -24.76 20.22 33.76
N ILE A 257 -23.64 20.50 34.42
CA ILE A 257 -23.55 21.48 35.50
C ILE A 257 -23.23 22.82 34.85
N GLU A 258 -24.22 23.71 34.81
CA GLU A 258 -24.02 25.09 34.36
C GLU A 258 -22.97 25.78 35.26
N LYS A 259 -22.05 26.52 34.63
CA LYS A 259 -21.14 27.43 35.33
C LYS A 259 -21.82 28.75 35.70
#